data_AF-A0A353EF56-F1
#
_entry.id   AF-A0A353EF56-F1
#
_cell.length_a   1.000
_cell.length_b   1.000
_cell.length_c   1.000
_cell.angle_alpha   90.00
_cell.angle_beta   90.00
_cell.angle_gamma   90.00
#
_symmetry.space_group_name_H-M   'P 1'
#
loop_
_entity.id
_entity.type
_entity.pdbx_description
1 polymer ?
#
loop_
_entity_poly.entity_id
_entity_poly.type
_entity_poly.pdbx_seq_one_letter_code
_entity_poly.pdbx_strand_id
1 'polypeptide(L)' 'HPESKYFAIGKIDDDQVQDYAARREESVDENERWLSPLL' A
#
# COMPACT_ATOMS: atom_id res chain seq x y z
N HIS A 1 -23.11 0.83 3.45
CA HIS A 1 -22.39 1.04 4.71
C HIS A 1 -22.54 2.49 5.17
N PRO A 2 -23.58 2.80 5.99
CA PRO A 2 -23.78 4.13 6.58
C PRO A 2 -22.69 4.52 7.60
N GLU A 3 -21.94 3.55 8.13
CA GLU A 3 -20.82 3.73 9.08
C GLU A 3 -19.46 4.02 8.44
N SER A 4 -19.34 3.93 7.11
CA SER A 4 -18.07 4.17 6.42
C SER A 4 -17.64 5.64 6.55
N LYS A 5 -16.38 5.84 6.91
CA LYS A 5 -15.76 7.16 7.06
C LYS A 5 -14.39 7.18 6.41
N TYR A 6 -13.96 8.35 5.95
CA TYR A 6 -12.59 8.56 5.50
C TYR A 6 -11.63 8.46 6.69
N PHE A 7 -10.49 7.83 6.46
CA PHE A 7 -9.39 7.76 7.41
C PHE A 7 -8.06 7.79 6.66
N ALA A 8 -7.01 8.25 7.33
CA ALA A 8 -5.67 8.20 6.79
C ALA A 8 -5.08 6.81 6.97
N ILE A 9 -4.42 6.29 5.94
CA ILE A 9 -3.79 4.96 5.95
C ILE A 9 -2.56 4.94 6.88
N GLY A 10 -1.83 6.05 6.97
CA GLY A 10 -0.60 6.13 7.77
C GLY A 10 0.62 5.63 7.01
N LYS A 11 1.71 5.40 7.74
CA LYS A 11 2.92 4.76 7.19
C LYS A 11 2.65 3.27 6.99
N ILE A 12 3.19 2.72 5.91
CA ILE A 12 3.18 1.29 5.63
C ILE A 12 4.60 0.75 5.69
N ASP A 13 4.76 -0.49 6.12
CA ASP A 13 6.06 -1.17 6.19
C ASP A 13 6.35 -1.96 4.89
N ASP A 14 7.62 -2.32 4.68
CA ASP A 14 8.09 -3.03 3.49
C ASP A 14 7.36 -4.35 3.24
N ASP A 15 6.93 -5.04 4.30
CA ASP A 15 6.17 -6.29 4.22
C ASP A 15 4.78 -6.09 3.60
N GLN A 16 4.14 -4.94 3.87
CA GLN A 16 2.86 -4.57 3.30
C GLN A 16 2.98 -4.25 1.80
N VAL A 17 4.07 -3.62 1.38
CA VAL A 17 4.32 -3.36 -0.05
C VAL A 17 4.61 -4.65 -0.81
N GLN A 18 5.36 -5.59 -0.21
CA GLN A 18 5.61 -6.90 -0.81
C GLN A 18 4.33 -7.72 -0.97
N ASP A 19 3.48 -7.78 0.06
CA ASP A 19 2.18 -8.48 -0.01
C ASP A 19 1.24 -7.81 -1.03
N TYR A 20 1.24 -6.48 -1.12
CA TYR A 20 0.47 -5.75 -2.12
C TYR A 20 0.91 -6.06 -3.56
N ALA A 21 2.22 -5.99 -3.82
CA ALA A 21 2.80 -6.28 -5.13
C ALA A 21 2.53 -7.73 -5.54
N ALA A 22 2.70 -8.69 -4.61
CA ALA A 22 2.43 -10.10 -4.86
C ALA A 22 0.96 -10.37 -5.22
N ARG A 23 0.00 -9.72 -4.55
CA ARG A 23 -1.43 -9.87 -4.84
C ARG A 23 -1.84 -9.29 -6.19
N ARG A 24 -1.08 -8.32 -6.68
CA ARG A 24 -1.34 -7.64 -7.94
C ARG A 24 -0.50 -8.17 -9.11
N GLU A 25 0.39 -9.13 -8.85
CA GLU A 25 1.35 -9.64 -9.83
C GLU A 25 2.23 -8.52 -10.44
N GLU A 26 2.54 -7.51 -9.64
CA GLU A 26 3.32 -6.34 -10.02
C GLU A 26 4.72 -6.38 -9.38
N SER A 27 5.66 -5.59 -9.89
CA SER A 27 7.00 -5.48 -9.31
C SER A 27 6.97 -4.74 -7.95
N VAL A 28 7.77 -5.22 -6.99
CA VAL A 28 7.95 -4.55 -5.69
C VAL A 28 8.59 -3.18 -5.89
N ASP A 29 9.65 -3.08 -6.70
CA ASP A 29 10.35 -1.81 -6.98
C ASP A 29 9.42 -0.74 -7.59
N GLU A 30 8.51 -1.15 -8.48
CA GLU A 30 7.54 -0.24 -9.07
C GLU A 30 6.52 0.23 -8.03
N ASN A 31 6.07 -0.68 -7.16
CA ASN A 31 5.14 -0.37 -6.09
C ASN A 31 5.75 0.51 -5.00
N GLU A 32 6.99 0.27 -4.60
CA GLU A 32 7.74 1.13 -3.67
C GLU A 32 7.86 2.56 -4.22
N ARG A 33 8.09 2.71 -5.53
CA ARG A 33 8.14 4.03 -6.16
C ARG A 33 6.80 4.77 -6.10
N TRP A 34 5.68 4.08 -6.32
CA TRP A 34 4.35 4.68 -6.25
C TRP A 34 3.89 4.95 -4.82
N LEU A 35 4.25 4.07 -3.89
CA LEU A 35 3.88 4.12 -2.49
C LEU A 35 4.91 4.86 -1.62
N SER A 36 5.97 5.41 -2.22
CA SER A 36 7.01 6.19 -1.54
C SER A 36 6.49 7.30 -0.61
N PRO A 37 5.38 8.01 -0.90
CA PRO A 37 4.81 8.98 0.04
C PRO A 37 4.20 8.37 1.31
N LEU A 38 3.92 7.06 1.28
CA LEU A 38 3.31 6.28 2.36
C LEU A 38 4.32 5.38 3.08
N LEU A 39 5.52 5.18 2.53
CA LEU A 39 6.65 4.52 3.19
C LEU A 39 7.27 5.43 4.28
#